data_AF-A0A2N2JG80-F1
#
_entry.id   AF-A0A2N2JG80-F1
#
_cell.length_a   1.000
_cell.length_b   1.000
_cell.length_c   1.000
_cell.angle_alpha   90.00
_cell.angle_beta   90.00
_cell.angle_gamma   90.00
#
_symmetry.space_group_name_H-M   'P 1'
#
loop_
_entity.id
_entity.type
_entity.pdbx_description
1 polymer ?
#
loop_
_entity_poly.entity_id
_entity_poly.type
_entity_poly.pdbx_seq_one_letter_code
_entity_poly.pdbx_strand_id
1 'polypeptide(L)'
;MGAPPPPRGGRPHGLCLGFSSAADGPMERRPAGTVPAGRPAVRAGPPSQQPQRRTMEFLSWSPDYDLPHPLINAQHQALLAALNAFAAATAADSEADPTETLVFLTKYTAEHFKDEERLMAQANYPHLAEHRAEHVALFEEVEDRVQAFIIDGDATGLLDFLRAWLLEHIGGADRQLAAYLFDHT
;
A
#
# COMPACT_ATOMS: atom_id res chain seq x y z
N MET A 1 -53.88 -6.89 5.82
CA MET A 1 -53.58 -5.67 5.05
C MET A 1 -52.18 -5.25 5.48
N GLY A 2 -51.08 -5.62 4.84
CA GLY A 2 -50.75 -5.55 3.41
C GLY A 2 -49.77 -4.38 3.23
N ALA A 3 -48.50 -4.57 3.60
CA ALA A 3 -47.45 -3.55 3.51
C ALA A 3 -47.08 -3.26 2.04
N PRO A 4 -46.74 -2.00 1.68
CA PRO A 4 -46.21 -1.69 0.36
C PRO A 4 -44.71 -2.04 0.23
N PRO A 5 -44.24 -2.46 -0.96
CA PRO A 5 -42.86 -2.90 -1.18
C PRO A 5 -41.87 -1.74 -1.39
N PRO A 6 -40.56 -1.95 -1.10
CA PRO A 6 -39.51 -0.97 -1.40
C PRO A 6 -39.13 -0.96 -2.90
N PRO A 7 -38.64 0.19 -3.42
CA PRO A 7 -38.20 0.30 -4.81
C PRO A 7 -36.90 -0.47 -5.10
N ARG A 8 -36.86 -1.04 -6.31
CA ARG A 8 -35.71 -1.76 -6.91
C ARG A 8 -34.93 -0.83 -7.84
N GLY A 9 -33.61 -0.99 -7.86
CA GLY A 9 -32.71 -0.48 -8.89
C GLY A 9 -31.56 0.35 -8.30
N GLY A 10 -30.29 0.17 -8.65
CA GLY A 10 -29.67 -0.71 -9.63
C GLY A 10 -28.18 -0.81 -9.32
N ARG A 11 -27.58 -1.95 -9.65
CA ARG A 11 -26.13 -2.14 -9.58
C ARG A 11 -25.49 -1.58 -10.84
N PRO A 12 -24.40 -0.79 -10.75
CA PRO A 12 -23.46 -0.68 -11.83
C PRO A 12 -22.27 -1.61 -11.59
N HIS A 13 -22.23 -2.66 -12.41
CA HIS A 13 -21.07 -3.19 -13.14
C HIS A 13 -19.71 -3.23 -12.44
N GLY A 14 -19.30 -4.47 -12.11
CA GLY A 14 -17.90 -4.82 -11.86
C GLY A 14 -17.02 -4.56 -13.09
N LEU A 15 -15.86 -3.98 -12.83
CA LEU A 15 -14.84 -3.69 -13.82
C LEU A 15 -14.07 -4.99 -14.13
N CYS A 16 -14.43 -5.67 -15.22
CA CYS A 16 -13.62 -6.74 -15.80
C CYS A 16 -12.43 -6.10 -16.54
N LEU A 17 -11.22 -6.20 -15.98
CA LEU A 17 -9.98 -5.81 -16.65
C LEU A 17 -9.61 -6.90 -17.67
N GLY A 18 -9.95 -6.66 -18.94
CA GLY A 18 -9.56 -7.49 -20.07
C GLY A 18 -8.13 -7.19 -20.52
N PHE A 19 -7.25 -8.19 -20.44
CA PHE A 19 -5.95 -8.20 -21.11
C PHE A 19 -6.12 -8.53 -22.60
N SER A 20 -5.48 -7.79 -23.49
CA SER A 20 -5.12 -8.32 -24.80
C SER A 20 -3.81 -7.71 -25.33
N SER A 21 -2.88 -8.61 -25.63
CA SER A 21 -1.57 -8.41 -26.25
C SER A 21 -1.69 -8.52 -27.77
N ALA A 22 -0.85 -7.79 -28.52
CA ALA A 22 0.05 -8.32 -29.56
C ALA A 22 0.40 -7.33 -30.70
N ALA A 23 1.72 -7.30 -30.98
CA ALA A 23 2.40 -7.39 -32.29
C ALA A 23 2.46 -6.21 -33.30
N ASP A 24 3.67 -5.66 -33.40
CA ASP A 24 4.62 -5.68 -34.55
C ASP A 24 4.12 -5.62 -36.02
N GLY A 25 4.72 -4.71 -36.79
CA GLY A 25 4.71 -4.70 -38.27
C GLY A 25 5.29 -3.41 -38.90
N PRO A 26 5.91 -3.45 -40.11
CA PRO A 26 7.22 -2.84 -40.32
C PRO A 26 7.34 -1.67 -41.34
N MET A 27 8.43 -0.93 -41.14
CA MET A 27 9.38 -0.29 -42.09
C MET A 27 9.01 -0.12 -43.58
N GLU A 28 8.90 1.13 -44.03
CA GLU A 28 9.18 1.54 -45.42
C GLU A 28 10.07 2.79 -45.49
N ARG A 29 10.89 2.85 -46.55
CA ARG A 29 12.06 3.73 -46.70
C ARG A 29 11.87 4.79 -47.80
N ARG A 30 12.57 5.92 -47.60
CA ARG A 30 13.25 6.84 -48.57
C ARG A 30 12.41 7.93 -49.28
N PRO A 31 13.03 9.02 -49.83
CA PRO A 31 14.46 9.36 -49.93
C PRO A 31 14.85 10.81 -49.48
N ALA A 32 16.15 11.08 -49.67
CA ALA A 32 16.96 12.24 -49.29
C ALA A 32 16.59 13.61 -49.89
N GLY A 33 16.80 14.66 -49.09
CA GLY A 33 16.92 16.06 -49.49
C GLY A 33 18.07 16.72 -48.72
N THR A 34 18.88 17.53 -49.40
CA THR A 34 20.16 18.08 -48.93
C THR A 34 20.05 19.61 -48.71
N VAL A 35 20.92 20.13 -47.80
CA VAL A 35 21.50 21.50 -47.68
C VAL A 35 20.66 22.52 -46.85
N PRO A 36 21.24 23.52 -46.10
CA PRO A 36 22.63 23.83 -45.71
C PRO A 36 22.88 24.00 -44.18
N ALA A 37 24.15 24.28 -43.87
CA ALA A 37 24.77 24.54 -42.57
C ALA A 37 24.43 25.88 -41.89
N GLY A 38 24.52 25.88 -40.55
CA GLY A 38 25.06 27.03 -39.77
C GLY A 38 24.14 27.67 -38.72
N ARG A 39 24.12 27.16 -37.48
CA ARG A 39 23.82 27.93 -36.25
C ARG A 39 24.65 27.39 -35.07
N PRO A 40 25.09 28.25 -34.12
CA PRO A 40 26.06 27.86 -33.11
C PRO A 40 25.44 27.01 -32.01
N ALA A 41 26.28 26.16 -31.39
CA ALA A 41 25.94 25.31 -30.28
C ALA A 41 25.53 26.14 -29.05
N VAL A 42 24.25 26.04 -28.68
CA VAL A 42 23.79 26.49 -27.36
C VAL A 42 24.24 25.41 -26.37
N ARG A 43 25.22 25.74 -25.54
CA ARG A 43 25.71 24.88 -24.46
C ARG A 43 24.55 24.65 -23.49
N ALA A 44 23.94 23.47 -23.52
CA ALA A 44 22.96 23.06 -22.52
C ALA A 44 23.65 23.08 -21.15
N GLY A 45 23.22 23.99 -20.27
CA GLY A 45 23.55 23.92 -18.86
C GLY A 45 22.95 22.65 -18.24
N PRO A 46 23.48 22.18 -17.09
CA PRO A 46 22.88 21.04 -16.40
C PRO A 46 21.41 21.35 -16.08
N PRO A 47 20.52 20.35 -16.11
CA PRO A 47 19.12 20.57 -15.78
C PRO A 47 19.03 21.15 -14.37
N SER A 48 18.37 22.30 -14.26
CA SER A 48 18.04 22.93 -13.00
C SER A 48 17.24 21.94 -12.17
N GLN A 49 17.87 21.38 -11.13
CA GLN A 49 17.17 20.56 -10.16
C GLN A 49 16.16 21.46 -9.44
N GLN A 50 14.89 21.32 -9.81
CA GLN A 50 13.80 21.90 -9.03
C GLN A 50 13.87 21.32 -7.61
N PRO A 51 13.66 22.12 -6.56
CA PRO A 51 13.62 21.59 -5.20
C PRO A 51 12.44 20.62 -5.11
N GLN A 52 12.75 19.35 -4.87
CA GLN A 52 11.74 18.36 -4.53
C GLN A 52 10.98 18.88 -3.31
N ARG A 53 9.67 19.11 -3.44
CA ARG A 53 8.80 19.31 -2.28
C ARG A 53 8.98 18.06 -1.42
N ARG A 54 9.70 18.17 -0.30
CA ARG A 54 9.67 17.13 0.72
C ARG A 54 8.28 17.16 1.32
N THR A 55 7.41 16.29 0.84
CA THR A 55 6.28 15.81 1.64
C THR A 55 6.90 15.12 2.86
N MET A 56 6.61 15.61 4.06
CA MET A 56 6.95 14.89 5.28
C MET A 56 6.07 13.64 5.30
N GLU A 57 6.69 12.46 5.16
CA GLU A 57 6.00 11.19 5.27
C GLU A 57 5.37 11.06 6.66
N PHE A 58 4.14 10.54 6.72
CA PHE A 58 3.41 10.33 7.98
C PHE A 58 4.18 9.39 8.93
N LEU A 59 4.78 8.35 8.36
CA LEU A 59 5.68 7.39 9.01
C LEU A 59 6.97 7.24 8.21
N SER A 60 8.08 7.00 8.91
CA SER A 60 9.37 6.70 8.28
C SER A 60 9.92 5.40 8.87
N TRP A 61 10.49 4.55 8.02
CA TRP A 61 11.16 3.33 8.47
C TRP A 61 12.37 3.69 9.35
N SER A 62 12.48 3.03 10.50
CA SER A 62 13.66 3.09 11.38
C SER A 62 14.40 1.75 11.31
N PRO A 63 15.74 1.73 11.35
CA PRO A 63 16.51 0.51 11.56
C PRO A 63 16.11 -0.27 12.82
N ASP A 64 15.50 0.39 13.79
CA ASP A 64 14.95 -0.26 14.99
C ASP A 64 13.80 -1.23 14.70
N TYR A 65 13.26 -1.25 13.47
CA TYR A 65 12.24 -2.20 13.02
C TYR A 65 12.79 -3.30 12.11
N ASP A 66 14.10 -3.32 11.85
CA ASP A 66 14.70 -4.40 11.06
C ASP A 66 14.63 -5.72 11.83
N LEU A 67 14.02 -6.72 11.19
CA LEU A 67 13.95 -8.09 11.67
C LEU A 67 14.93 -8.99 10.90
N PRO A 68 15.41 -10.09 11.50
CA PRO A 68 16.31 -11.06 10.83
C PRO A 68 15.57 -11.96 9.82
N HIS A 69 14.58 -11.43 9.09
CA HIS A 69 13.81 -12.16 8.09
C HIS A 69 13.48 -11.27 6.88
N PRO A 70 14.25 -11.36 5.77
CA PRO A 70 14.18 -10.40 4.65
C PRO A 70 12.81 -10.23 4.01
N LEU A 71 12.03 -11.32 3.92
CA LEU A 71 10.68 -11.28 3.36
C LEU A 71 9.72 -10.47 4.24
N ILE A 72 9.80 -10.64 5.56
CA ILE A 72 8.91 -9.95 6.52
C ILE A 72 9.24 -8.46 6.53
N ASN A 73 10.52 -8.08 6.60
CA ASN A 73 10.93 -6.67 6.49
C ASN A 73 10.42 -6.00 5.21
N ALA A 74 10.55 -6.67 4.06
CA ALA A 74 10.07 -6.12 2.80
C ALA A 74 8.55 -5.88 2.80
N GLN A 75 7.79 -6.79 3.42
CA GLN A 75 6.34 -6.64 3.58
C GLN A 75 5.99 -5.51 4.55
N HIS A 76 6.68 -5.39 5.69
CA HIS A 76 6.47 -4.29 6.64
C HIS A 76 6.79 -2.92 6.05
N GLN A 77 7.85 -2.81 5.26
CA GLN A 77 8.18 -1.58 4.53
C GLN A 77 7.10 -1.20 3.51
N ALA A 78 6.52 -2.19 2.83
CA ALA A 78 5.41 -1.97 1.91
C ALA A 78 4.10 -1.60 2.64
N LEU A 79 3.84 -2.16 3.83
CA LEU A 79 2.73 -1.74 4.69
C LEU A 79 2.88 -0.29 5.15
N LEU A 80 4.08 0.11 5.58
CA LEU A 80 4.38 1.49 5.95
C LEU A 80 4.15 2.43 4.75
N ALA A 81 4.61 2.06 3.56
CA ALA A 81 4.37 2.85 2.35
C ALA A 81 2.88 2.96 1.99
N ALA A 82 2.11 1.87 2.15
CA ALA A 82 0.66 1.87 1.95
C ALA A 82 -0.06 2.78 2.95
N LEU A 83 0.36 2.77 4.22
CA LEU A 83 -0.17 3.64 5.26
C LEU A 83 0.16 5.12 5.01
N ASN A 84 1.37 5.42 4.53
CA ASN A 84 1.73 6.78 4.11
C ASN A 84 0.91 7.26 2.92
N ALA A 85 0.65 6.39 1.94
CA ALA A 85 -0.22 6.71 0.81
C ALA A 85 -1.66 6.99 1.25
N PHE A 86 -2.19 6.21 2.21
CA PHE A 86 -3.48 6.48 2.82
C PHE A 86 -3.49 7.83 3.55
N ALA A 87 -2.49 8.09 4.40
CA ALA A 87 -2.36 9.37 5.10
C ALA A 87 -2.33 10.58 4.15
N ALA A 88 -1.56 10.48 3.06
CA ALA A 88 -1.50 11.51 2.04
C ALA A 88 -2.83 11.73 1.30
N ALA A 89 -3.60 10.66 1.05
CA ALA A 89 -4.92 10.74 0.43
C ALA A 89 -5.97 11.38 1.37
N THR A 90 -5.79 11.28 2.68
CA THR A 90 -6.68 11.89 3.69
C THR A 90 -6.31 13.32 4.08
N ALA A 91 -5.20 13.87 3.55
CA ALA A 91 -4.77 15.23 3.84
C ALA A 91 -5.79 16.26 3.32
N ALA A 92 -5.98 17.36 4.06
CA ALA A 92 -6.99 18.38 3.75
C ALA A 92 -6.82 19.05 2.37
N ASP A 93 -5.60 19.06 1.83
CA ASP A 93 -5.26 19.61 0.51
C ASP A 93 -5.15 18.54 -0.59
N SER A 94 -5.51 17.29 -0.29
CA SER A 94 -5.46 16.18 -1.24
C SER A 94 -6.67 16.18 -2.17
N GLU A 95 -6.43 15.95 -3.46
CA GLU A 95 -7.48 15.68 -4.46
C GLU A 95 -7.72 14.17 -4.66
N ALA A 96 -6.94 13.31 -3.97
CA ALA A 96 -7.04 11.87 -4.11
C ALA A 96 -8.23 11.30 -3.32
N ASP A 97 -8.84 10.22 -3.83
CA ASP A 97 -9.83 9.46 -3.08
C ASP A 97 -9.11 8.52 -2.08
N PRO A 98 -9.28 8.70 -0.75
CA PRO A 98 -8.67 7.83 0.25
C PRO A 98 -9.22 6.39 0.24
N THR A 99 -10.34 6.13 -0.44
CA THR A 99 -10.94 4.80 -0.53
C THR A 99 -10.01 3.80 -1.22
N GLU A 100 -9.37 4.19 -2.33
CA GLU A 100 -8.50 3.29 -3.08
C GLU A 100 -7.26 2.88 -2.28
N THR A 101 -6.65 3.83 -1.57
CA THR A 101 -5.47 3.59 -0.73
C THR A 101 -5.83 2.77 0.51
N LEU A 102 -6.99 3.01 1.12
CA LEU A 102 -7.50 2.19 2.23
C LEU A 102 -7.80 0.75 1.81
N VAL A 103 -8.42 0.55 0.65
CA VAL A 103 -8.69 -0.80 0.11
C VAL A 103 -7.38 -1.54 -0.17
N PHE A 104 -6.40 -0.85 -0.75
CA PHE A 104 -5.08 -1.42 -0.99
C PHE A 104 -4.39 -1.80 0.33
N LEU A 105 -4.36 -0.89 1.32
CA LEU A 105 -3.76 -1.13 2.63
C LEU A 105 -4.40 -2.34 3.32
N THR A 106 -5.74 -2.42 3.33
CA THR A 106 -6.49 -3.54 3.93
C THR A 106 -6.14 -4.87 3.27
N LYS A 107 -6.14 -4.90 1.93
CA LYS A 107 -5.82 -6.11 1.17
C LYS A 107 -4.39 -6.57 1.41
N TYR A 108 -3.44 -5.63 1.36
CA TYR A 108 -2.02 -5.94 1.55
C TYR A 108 -1.73 -6.44 2.98
N THR A 109 -2.40 -5.86 3.99
CA THR A 109 -2.34 -6.32 5.39
C THR A 109 -2.81 -7.77 5.52
N ALA A 110 -3.93 -8.12 4.88
CA ALA A 110 -4.45 -9.50 4.91
C ALA A 110 -3.51 -10.49 4.19
N GLU A 111 -2.89 -10.08 3.09
CA GLU A 111 -1.90 -10.90 2.38
C GLU A 111 -0.63 -11.12 3.21
N HIS A 112 -0.14 -10.08 3.87
CA HIS A 112 1.00 -10.15 4.79
C HIS A 112 0.75 -11.12 5.96
N PHE A 113 -0.35 -10.95 6.69
CA PHE A 113 -0.69 -11.84 7.81
C PHE A 113 -0.84 -13.31 7.37
N LYS A 114 -1.41 -13.55 6.19
CA LYS A 114 -1.50 -14.90 5.64
C LYS A 114 -0.13 -15.52 5.39
N ASP A 115 0.85 -14.74 4.93
CA ASP A 115 2.22 -15.21 4.75
C ASP A 115 2.90 -15.51 6.09
N GLU A 116 2.74 -14.65 7.09
CA GLU A 116 3.28 -14.90 8.43
C GLU A 116 2.64 -16.12 9.10
N GLU A 117 1.32 -16.25 9.08
CA GLU A 117 0.61 -17.42 9.61
C GLU A 117 1.04 -18.71 8.92
N ARG A 118 1.33 -18.66 7.62
CA ARG A 118 1.89 -19.80 6.88
C ARG A 118 3.31 -20.12 7.36
N LEU A 119 4.17 -19.12 7.55
CA LEU A 119 5.53 -19.30 8.08
C LEU A 119 5.49 -19.88 9.49
N MET A 120 4.65 -19.32 10.36
CA MET A 120 4.39 -19.82 11.71
C MET A 120 3.99 -21.29 11.71
N ALA A 121 3.02 -21.66 10.87
CA ALA A 121 2.55 -23.05 10.77
C ALA A 121 3.64 -24.00 10.28
N GLN A 122 4.43 -23.59 9.28
CA GLN A 122 5.52 -24.39 8.72
C GLN A 122 6.66 -24.61 9.73
N ALA A 123 6.95 -23.61 10.56
CA ALA A 123 7.99 -23.67 11.58
C ALA A 123 7.52 -24.25 12.94
N ASN A 124 6.25 -24.67 13.04
CA ASN A 124 5.62 -25.08 14.30
C ASN A 124 5.77 -24.02 15.41
N TYR A 125 5.58 -22.75 15.07
CA TYR A 125 5.73 -21.64 16.01
C TYR A 125 4.72 -21.76 17.17
N PRO A 126 5.17 -21.80 18.43
CA PRO A 126 4.30 -22.10 19.58
C PRO A 126 3.22 -21.05 19.86
N HIS A 127 3.43 -19.79 19.45
CA HIS A 127 2.51 -18.67 19.70
C HIS A 127 1.59 -18.34 18.51
N LEU A 128 1.49 -19.23 17.50
CA LEU A 128 0.67 -18.99 16.31
C LEU A 128 -0.76 -18.55 16.63
N ALA A 129 -1.41 -19.21 17.59
CA ALA A 129 -2.80 -18.92 17.95
C ALA A 129 -2.98 -17.52 18.57
N GLU A 130 -2.00 -17.07 19.36
CA GLU A 130 -2.00 -15.76 20.00
C GLU A 130 -1.74 -14.65 18.98
N HIS A 131 -0.70 -14.80 18.15
CA HIS A 131 -0.37 -13.87 17.07
C HIS A 131 -1.54 -13.70 16.09
N ARG A 132 -2.19 -14.80 15.69
CA ARG A 132 -3.38 -14.76 14.85
C ARG A 132 -4.55 -14.03 15.50
N ALA A 133 -4.71 -14.11 16.82
CA ALA A 133 -5.76 -13.38 17.52
C ALA A 133 -5.53 -11.86 17.44
N GLU A 134 -4.27 -11.41 17.50
CA GLU A 134 -3.91 -10.00 17.28
C GLU A 134 -4.28 -9.54 15.86
N HIS A 135 -4.00 -10.36 14.84
CA HIS A 135 -4.39 -10.07 13.45
C HIS A 135 -5.90 -9.90 13.27
N VAL A 136 -6.69 -10.78 13.90
CA VAL A 136 -8.16 -10.72 13.82
C VAL A 136 -8.66 -9.46 14.54
N ALA A 137 -8.15 -9.19 15.75
CA ALA A 137 -8.53 -8.01 16.53
C ALA A 137 -8.22 -6.70 15.79
N LEU A 138 -7.12 -6.63 15.01
CA LEU A 138 -6.85 -5.47 14.17
C LEU A 138 -8.01 -5.19 13.20
N PHE A 139 -8.48 -6.19 12.46
CA PHE A 139 -9.50 -5.96 11.44
C PHE A 139 -10.85 -5.54 12.05
N GLU A 140 -11.20 -6.07 13.21
CA GLU A 140 -12.40 -5.67 13.96
C GLU A 140 -12.31 -4.18 14.35
N GLU A 141 -11.19 -3.75 14.94
CA GLU A 141 -10.96 -2.35 15.33
C GLU A 141 -10.85 -1.39 14.13
N VAL A 142 -10.27 -1.85 13.00
CA VAL A 142 -10.20 -1.06 11.77
C VAL A 142 -11.60 -0.87 11.18
N GLU A 143 -12.47 -1.87 11.21
CA GLU A 143 -13.83 -1.75 10.68
C GLU A 143 -14.60 -0.63 11.39
N ASP A 144 -14.58 -0.61 12.72
CA ASP A 144 -15.25 0.42 13.53
C ASP A 144 -14.70 1.82 13.24
N ARG A 145 -13.38 1.96 13.14
CA ARG A 145 -12.73 3.25 12.86
C ARG A 145 -12.93 3.73 11.43
N VAL A 146 -13.01 2.83 10.46
CA VAL A 146 -13.34 3.17 9.07
C VAL A 146 -14.78 3.67 8.97
N GLN A 147 -15.73 3.08 9.70
CA GLN A 147 -17.09 3.59 9.74
C GLN A 147 -17.15 5.02 10.30
N ALA A 148 -16.43 5.30 11.40
CA ALA A 148 -16.34 6.65 11.95
C ALA A 148 -15.72 7.64 10.94
N PHE A 149 -14.63 7.25 10.27
CA PHE A 149 -14.00 8.05 9.22
C PHE A 149 -14.97 8.39 8.08
N ILE A 150 -15.76 7.42 7.60
CA ILE A 150 -16.74 7.64 6.51
C ILE A 150 -17.83 8.63 6.93
N ILE A 151 -18.25 8.61 8.19
CA ILE A 151 -19.32 9.47 8.71
C ILE A 151 -18.82 10.89 8.97
N ASP A 152 -17.68 11.02 9.65
CA ASP A 152 -17.17 12.29 10.15
C ASP A 152 -16.24 13.00 9.14
N GLY A 153 -15.69 12.26 8.17
CA GLY A 153 -14.71 12.74 7.21
C GLY A 153 -13.31 13.00 7.81
N ASP A 154 -13.09 12.63 9.07
CA ASP A 154 -11.81 12.80 9.78
C ASP A 154 -11.08 11.46 9.94
N ALA A 155 -9.93 11.34 9.29
CA ALA A 155 -9.10 10.12 9.33
C ALA A 155 -8.12 10.09 10.51
N THR A 156 -8.00 11.16 11.31
CA THR A 156 -6.95 11.32 12.34
C THR A 156 -6.93 10.13 13.30
N GLY A 157 -8.10 9.76 13.86
CA GLY A 157 -8.21 8.65 14.80
C GLY A 157 -7.94 7.27 14.19
N LEU A 158 -8.18 7.09 12.90
CA LEU A 158 -7.86 5.85 12.18
C LEU A 158 -6.35 5.77 11.90
N LEU A 159 -5.75 6.86 11.43
CA LEU A 159 -4.32 6.96 11.15
C LEU A 159 -3.46 6.75 12.40
N ASP A 160 -3.82 7.41 13.51
CA ASP A 160 -3.09 7.27 14.77
C ASP A 160 -3.14 5.83 15.30
N PHE A 161 -4.30 5.18 15.17
CA PHE A 161 -4.46 3.77 15.55
C PHE A 161 -3.62 2.84 14.66
N LEU A 162 -3.75 2.94 13.34
CA LEU A 162 -2.99 2.11 12.40
C LEU A 162 -1.48 2.27 12.58
N ARG A 163 -1.04 3.51 12.81
CA ARG A 163 0.36 3.83 13.13
C ARG A 163 0.82 3.13 14.40
N ALA A 164 0.09 3.30 15.50
CA ALA A 164 0.46 2.73 16.78
C ALA A 164 0.51 1.22 16.70
N TRP A 165 -0.55 0.60 16.17
CA TRP A 165 -0.67 -0.85 16.03
C TRP A 165 0.46 -1.43 15.18
N LEU A 166 0.73 -0.86 14.00
CA LEU A 166 1.77 -1.37 13.11
C LEU A 166 3.15 -1.38 13.79
N LEU A 167 3.52 -0.27 14.44
CA LEU A 167 4.84 -0.16 15.08
C LEU A 167 4.97 -1.07 16.32
N GLU A 168 3.89 -1.19 17.11
CA GLU A 168 3.86 -2.07 18.27
C GLU A 168 3.93 -3.54 17.87
N HIS A 169 3.16 -3.95 16.87
CA HIS A 169 3.13 -5.34 16.38
C HIS A 169 4.47 -5.76 15.77
N ILE A 170 5.07 -4.94 14.91
CA ILE A 170 6.41 -5.18 14.35
C ILE A 170 7.45 -5.29 15.46
N GLY A 171 7.40 -4.38 16.43
CA GLY A 171 8.35 -4.32 17.55
C GLY A 171 8.20 -5.45 18.56
N GLY A 172 7.03 -6.09 18.61
CA GLY A 172 6.61 -7.10 19.58
C GLY A 172 6.46 -8.49 18.97
N ALA A 173 5.28 -8.80 18.46
CA ALA A 173 4.91 -10.14 17.97
C ALA A 173 5.78 -10.57 16.78
N ASP A 174 5.92 -9.72 15.76
CA ASP A 174 6.66 -10.09 14.53
C ASP A 174 8.16 -10.24 14.80
N ARG A 175 8.70 -9.46 15.74
CA ARG A 175 10.08 -9.62 16.20
C ARG A 175 10.31 -10.98 16.86
N GLN A 176 9.36 -11.43 17.68
CA GLN A 176 9.45 -12.76 18.30
C GLN A 176 9.35 -13.86 17.26
N LEU A 177 8.46 -13.72 16.27
CA LEU A 177 8.35 -14.63 15.14
C LEU A 177 9.66 -14.68 14.34
N ALA A 178 10.19 -13.53 13.93
CA ALA A 178 11.40 -13.45 13.12
C ALA A 178 12.62 -14.04 13.84
N ALA A 179 12.77 -13.80 15.15
CA ALA A 179 13.82 -14.42 15.95
C ALA A 179 13.67 -15.95 15.99
N TYR A 180 12.46 -16.46 16.21
CA TYR A 180 12.20 -17.90 16.20
C TYR A 180 12.53 -18.53 14.84
N LEU A 181 12.10 -17.90 13.74
CA LEU A 181 12.41 -18.37 12.38
C LEU A 181 13.92 -18.41 12.15
N PHE A 182 14.65 -17.36 12.54
CA PHE A 182 16.11 -17.31 12.38
C PHE A 182 16.84 -18.44 13.12
N ASP A 183 16.38 -18.81 14.31
CA ASP A 183 17.00 -19.86 15.12
C ASP A 183 16.66 -21.29 14.64
N HIS A 184 15.63 -21.46 13.81
CA HIS A 184 15.06 -22.77 13.42
C HIS A 184 15.03 -23.03 11.91
N THR A 185 15.72 -22.21 11.11
CA THR A 185 15.94 -22.41 9.65
C THR A 185 17.41 -22.50 9.32
#